data_AF-A0A965EQP4-F1
#
_entry.id   AF-A0A965EQP4-F1
#
_cell.length_a   1.000
_cell.length_b   1.000
_cell.length_c   1.000
_cell.angle_alpha   90.00
_cell.angle_beta   90.00
_cell.angle_gamma   90.00
#
_symmetry.space_group_name_H-M   'P 1'
#
loop_
_entity.id
_entity.type
_entity.pdbx_description
1 polymer ?
#
loop_
_entity_poly.entity_id
_entity_poly.type
_entity_poly.pdbx_seq_one_letter_code
_entity_poly.pdbx_strand_id
1 'polypeptide(L)'
;RTAELSQANVDRGKLQQQIDELQRKLAKPEKALDEALTPNADLGAQLDALRGRYDPNRIAAAKEAMAQFDYDAAEAVFQQMRDDTTDAVKLQAAAEYGLGEIAEARVDWPAAAQHYDRAADLNPTIDTLDKAGEFLWRNGQYDLAEAAYNQALEIARRTIGEDHPSFATHLNNLAGVYLKKDRFSEAVPLLEQALGIFTDRLPAGHRNIKKVQEKLQTCRAALAVGE
;
A
#
# COMPACT_ATOMS: atom_id res chain seq x y z
N ARG A 1 18.56 2.07 56.89
CA ARG A 1 19.78 2.87 57.18
C ARG A 1 20.89 2.71 56.14
N THR A 2 21.42 1.52 55.84
CA THR A 2 22.50 1.33 54.84
C THR A 2 22.05 1.53 53.39
N ALA A 3 20.86 1.05 53.02
CA ALA A 3 20.29 1.26 51.68
C ALA A 3 19.93 2.72 51.39
N GLU A 4 19.39 3.44 52.39
CA GLU A 4 19.04 4.86 52.27
C GLU A 4 20.29 5.75 52.10
N LEU A 5 21.38 5.43 52.81
CA LEU A 5 22.69 6.08 52.63
C LEU A 5 23.28 5.81 51.25
N SER A 6 23.10 4.60 50.71
CA SER A 6 23.54 4.25 49.36
C SER A 6 22.77 5.05 48.31
N GLN A 7 21.44 5.13 48.44
CA GLN A 7 20.60 5.89 47.52
C GLN A 7 20.90 7.40 47.58
N ALA A 8 21.07 7.96 48.79
CA ALA A 8 21.44 9.37 48.96
C ALA A 8 22.81 9.71 48.32
N ASN A 9 23.77 8.79 48.32
CA ASN A 9 25.05 8.97 47.64
C ASN A 9 24.92 8.94 46.11
N VAL A 10 24.05 8.08 45.57
CA VAL A 10 23.73 8.05 44.13
C VAL A 10 23.06 9.35 43.71
N ASP A 11 22.08 9.82 44.49
CA ASP A 11 21.35 11.06 44.18
C ASP A 11 22.25 12.29 44.31
N ARG A 12 23.15 12.33 45.31
CA ARG A 12 24.19 13.35 45.41
C ARG A 12 25.14 13.33 44.20
N GLY A 13 25.50 12.15 43.70
CA GLY A 13 26.31 12.00 42.50
C GLY A 13 25.64 12.58 41.25
N LYS A 14 24.34 12.32 41.07
CA LYS A 14 23.54 12.92 39.99
C LYS A 14 23.44 14.44 40.10
N LEU A 15 23.22 14.96 41.31
CA LEU A 15 23.19 16.40 41.55
C LEU A 15 24.54 17.05 41.25
N GLN A 16 25.65 16.40 41.63
CA GLN A 16 26.99 16.92 41.31
C GLN A 16 27.23 16.94 39.79
N GLN A 17 26.83 15.90 39.07
CA GLN A 17 26.91 15.88 37.61
C GLN A 17 26.10 17.03 36.97
N GLN A 18 24.91 17.31 37.48
CA GLN A 18 24.09 18.43 37.03
C GLN A 18 24.75 19.78 37.33
N ILE A 19 25.34 19.94 38.51
CA ILE A 19 26.09 21.16 38.88
C ILE A 19 27.27 21.35 37.93
N ASP A 20 28.05 20.30 37.67
CA ASP A 20 29.20 20.36 36.78
C ASP A 20 28.78 20.70 35.33
N GLU A 21 27.66 20.14 34.87
CA GLU A 21 27.09 20.45 33.57
C GLU A 21 26.61 21.90 33.48
N LEU A 22 25.93 22.40 34.51
CA LEU A 22 25.49 23.80 34.59
C LEU A 22 26.69 24.75 34.62
N GLN A 23 27.76 24.41 35.35
CA GLN A 23 28.98 25.20 35.37
C GLN A 23 29.67 25.22 34.00
N ARG A 24 29.71 24.09 33.27
CA ARG A 24 30.22 24.04 31.89
C ARG A 24 29.40 24.91 30.95
N LYS A 25 28.07 24.91 31.09
CA LYS A 25 27.15 25.75 30.30
C LYS A 25 27.32 27.23 30.65
N LEU A 26 27.45 27.59 31.93
CA LEU A 26 27.70 28.95 32.40
C LEU A 26 29.06 29.50 31.94
N ALA A 27 30.07 28.63 31.78
CA ALA A 27 31.38 29.02 31.25
C ALA A 27 31.34 29.36 29.73
N LYS A 28 30.30 28.92 29.02
CA LYS A 28 30.10 29.15 27.57
C LYS A 28 28.62 29.48 27.28
N PRO A 29 28.10 30.59 27.81
CA PRO A 29 26.67 30.86 27.82
C PRO A 29 26.08 31.04 26.42
N GLU A 30 26.84 31.62 25.47
CA GLU A 30 26.40 31.78 24.07
C GLU A 30 26.26 30.42 23.36
N LYS A 31 27.23 29.51 23.53
CA LYS A 31 27.18 28.15 22.96
C LYS A 31 26.05 27.33 23.59
N ALA A 32 25.86 27.45 24.91
CA ALA A 32 24.80 26.76 25.61
C ALA A 32 23.40 27.28 25.19
N LEU A 33 23.28 28.58 24.91
CA LEU A 33 22.06 29.17 24.37
C LEU A 33 21.81 28.70 22.93
N ASP A 34 22.82 28.69 22.08
CA ASP A 34 22.73 28.20 20.69
C ASP A 34 22.32 26.72 20.63
N GLU A 35 22.94 25.87 21.44
CA GLU A 35 22.58 24.45 21.57
C GLU A 35 21.14 24.26 22.09
N ALA A 36 20.65 25.14 22.97
CA ALA A 36 19.28 25.10 23.48
C ALA A 36 18.24 25.64 22.48
N LEU A 37 18.64 26.57 21.60
CA LEU A 37 17.77 27.18 20.59
C LEU A 37 17.73 26.37 19.28
N THR A 38 18.76 25.60 18.97
CA THR A 38 18.85 24.79 17.74
C THR A 38 17.63 23.86 17.54
N PRO A 39 17.15 23.11 18.55
CA PRO A 39 15.94 22.31 18.39
C PRO A 39 14.69 23.15 18.08
N ASN A 40 14.58 24.37 18.62
CA ASN A 40 13.46 25.26 18.34
C ASN A 40 13.51 25.81 16.91
N ALA A 41 14.71 26.07 16.38
CA ALA A 41 14.89 26.47 14.99
C ALA A 41 14.52 25.33 14.03
N ASP A 42 14.90 24.09 14.35
CA ASP A 42 14.53 22.89 13.59
C ASP A 42 13.00 22.65 13.61
N LEU A 43 12.36 22.76 14.77
CA LEU A 43 10.90 22.73 14.90
C LEU A 43 10.21 23.84 14.11
N GLY A 44 10.78 25.06 14.10
CA GLY A 44 10.30 26.17 13.29
C GLY A 44 10.33 25.86 11.80
N ALA A 45 11.46 25.34 11.30
CA ALA A 45 11.62 24.94 9.91
C ALA A 45 10.66 23.81 9.51
N GLN A 46 10.45 22.82 10.39
CA GLN A 46 9.48 21.74 10.17
C GLN A 46 8.04 22.25 10.12
N LEU A 47 7.67 23.19 10.99
CA LEU A 47 6.34 23.81 11.00
C LEU A 47 6.09 24.63 9.73
N ASP A 48 7.07 25.39 9.27
CA ASP A 48 6.94 26.18 8.05
C ASP A 48 6.88 25.28 6.80
N ALA A 49 7.63 24.19 6.78
CA ALA A 49 7.51 23.16 5.74
C ALA A 49 6.11 22.52 5.72
N LEU A 50 5.53 22.20 6.89
CA LEU A 50 4.16 21.69 7.00
C LEU A 50 3.13 22.71 6.54
N ARG A 51 3.25 23.97 6.95
CA ARG A 51 2.37 25.06 6.50
C ARG A 51 2.41 25.21 4.99
N GLY A 52 3.59 25.16 4.39
CA GLY A 52 3.75 25.21 2.94
C GLY A 52 3.05 24.07 2.22
N ARG A 53 3.03 22.86 2.78
CA ARG A 53 2.29 21.71 2.20
C ARG A 53 0.77 21.91 2.23
N TYR A 54 0.23 22.51 3.30
CA TYR A 54 -1.22 22.69 3.46
C TYR A 54 -1.72 24.09 3.09
N ASP A 55 -0.88 24.92 2.47
CA ASP A 55 -1.29 26.25 2.05
C ASP A 55 -2.37 26.16 0.94
N PRO A 56 -3.58 26.71 1.15
CA PRO A 56 -4.64 26.68 0.15
C PRO A 56 -4.29 27.49 -1.11
N ASN A 57 -3.29 28.37 -1.06
CA ASN A 57 -2.90 29.24 -2.16
C ASN A 57 -1.74 28.71 -3.02
N ARG A 58 -1.24 27.48 -2.79
CA ARG A 58 -0.11 26.90 -3.57
C ARG A 58 -0.31 26.98 -5.08
N ILE A 59 -1.53 26.72 -5.57
CA ILE A 59 -1.85 26.82 -7.01
C ILE A 59 -1.74 28.26 -7.51
N ALA A 60 -2.21 29.23 -6.72
CA ALA A 60 -2.14 30.64 -7.09
C ALA A 60 -0.68 31.10 -7.14
N ALA A 61 0.13 30.74 -6.14
CA ALA A 61 1.56 31.04 -6.10
C ALA A 61 2.31 30.43 -7.30
N ALA A 62 2.03 29.17 -7.65
CA ALA A 62 2.63 28.54 -8.82
C ALA A 62 2.22 29.23 -10.13
N LYS A 63 0.95 29.64 -10.27
CA LYS A 63 0.47 30.41 -11.43
C LYS A 63 1.10 31.80 -11.52
N GLU A 64 1.36 32.44 -10.39
CA GLU A 64 2.06 33.72 -10.33
C GLU A 64 3.52 33.58 -10.77
N ALA A 65 4.22 32.55 -10.30
CA ALA A 65 5.57 32.22 -10.76
C ALA A 65 5.61 32.00 -12.28
N MET A 66 4.64 31.27 -12.84
CA MET A 66 4.50 31.11 -14.30
C MET A 66 4.31 32.45 -15.02
N ALA A 67 3.52 33.38 -14.46
CA ALA A 67 3.30 34.70 -15.03
C ALA A 67 4.56 35.58 -15.00
N GLN A 68 5.47 35.29 -14.07
CA GLN A 68 6.79 35.93 -13.96
C GLN A 68 7.88 35.21 -14.78
N PHE A 69 7.51 34.20 -15.58
CA PHE A 69 8.43 33.35 -16.35
C PHE A 69 9.39 32.51 -15.48
N ASP A 70 9.10 32.35 -14.19
CA ASP A 70 9.82 31.47 -13.27
C ASP A 70 9.19 30.08 -13.29
N TYR A 71 9.49 29.34 -14.34
CA TYR A 71 8.91 28.01 -14.57
C TYR A 71 9.48 26.95 -13.62
N ASP A 72 10.74 27.08 -13.21
CA ASP A 72 11.38 26.16 -12.27
C ASP A 72 10.69 26.21 -10.90
N ALA A 73 10.39 27.42 -10.40
CA ALA A 73 9.65 27.58 -9.15
C ALA A 73 8.22 27.05 -9.25
N ALA A 74 7.52 27.32 -10.36
CA ALA A 74 6.17 26.83 -10.58
C ALA A 74 6.12 25.29 -10.66
N GLU A 75 7.07 24.68 -11.40
CA GLU A 75 7.18 23.24 -11.55
C GLU A 75 7.45 22.56 -10.20
N ALA A 76 8.37 23.09 -9.40
CA ALA A 76 8.66 22.57 -8.06
C ALA A 76 7.41 22.52 -7.18
N VAL A 77 6.60 23.59 -7.17
CA VAL A 77 5.36 23.64 -6.38
C VAL A 77 4.35 22.60 -6.87
N PHE A 78 4.12 22.50 -8.18
CA PHE A 78 3.14 21.54 -8.73
C PHE A 78 3.59 20.08 -8.58
N GLN A 79 4.88 19.78 -8.76
CA GLN A 79 5.42 18.44 -8.51
C GLN A 79 5.25 18.05 -7.04
N GLN A 80 5.62 18.94 -6.12
CA GLN A 80 5.42 18.69 -4.70
C GLN A 80 3.94 18.47 -4.35
N MET A 81 3.03 19.26 -4.92
CA MET A 81 1.58 19.06 -4.74
C MET A 81 1.11 17.70 -5.27
N ARG A 82 1.58 17.30 -6.45
CA ARG A 82 1.25 16.00 -7.05
C ARG A 82 1.74 14.86 -6.17
N ASP A 83 2.97 14.96 -5.66
CA ASP A 83 3.58 13.92 -4.83
C ASP A 83 2.87 13.83 -3.47
N ASP A 84 2.59 14.98 -2.81
CA ASP A 84 1.78 15.05 -1.57
C ASP A 84 0.39 14.41 -1.78
N THR A 85 -0.25 14.68 -2.92
CA THR A 85 -1.57 14.13 -3.26
C THR A 85 -1.48 12.63 -3.57
N THR A 86 -0.41 12.18 -4.22
CA THR A 86 -0.18 10.77 -4.53
C THR A 86 -0.08 9.94 -3.25
N ASP A 87 0.67 10.43 -2.25
CA ASP A 87 0.78 9.75 -0.96
C ASP A 87 -0.54 9.77 -0.19
N ALA A 88 -1.27 10.90 -0.24
CA ALA A 88 -2.60 11.00 0.38
C ALA A 88 -3.61 10.01 -0.25
N VAL A 89 -3.63 9.87 -1.57
CA VAL A 89 -4.51 8.94 -2.29
C VAL A 89 -4.15 7.48 -1.94
N LYS A 90 -2.86 7.13 -1.87
CA LYS A 90 -2.43 5.79 -1.42
C LYS A 90 -2.86 5.51 0.02
N LEU A 91 -2.72 6.48 0.91
CA LEU A 91 -3.17 6.35 2.30
C LEU A 91 -4.69 6.18 2.38
N GLN A 92 -5.45 6.92 1.57
CA GLN A 92 -6.90 6.77 1.47
C GLN A 92 -7.27 5.38 0.95
N ALA A 93 -6.59 4.87 -0.07
CA ALA A 93 -6.82 3.52 -0.58
C ALA A 93 -6.57 2.44 0.49
N ALA A 94 -5.49 2.58 1.28
CA ALA A 94 -5.21 1.67 2.39
C ALA A 94 -6.29 1.75 3.49
N ALA A 95 -6.82 2.94 3.77
CA ALA A 95 -7.92 3.11 4.72
C ALA A 95 -9.21 2.45 4.22
N GLU A 96 -9.56 2.64 2.94
CA GLU A 96 -10.70 1.97 2.30
C GLU A 96 -10.53 0.44 2.33
N TYR A 97 -9.32 -0.07 2.04
CA TYR A 97 -9.03 -1.51 2.15
C TYR A 97 -9.27 -2.04 3.56
N GLY A 98 -8.75 -1.36 4.59
CA GLY A 98 -8.97 -1.75 5.99
C GLY A 98 -10.43 -1.67 6.43
N LEU A 99 -11.20 -0.70 5.92
CA LEU A 99 -12.66 -0.66 6.13
C LEU A 99 -13.36 -1.85 5.47
N GLY A 100 -12.89 -2.28 4.30
CA GLY A 100 -13.30 -3.53 3.65
C GLY A 100 -13.06 -4.75 4.53
N GLU A 101 -11.87 -4.88 5.11
CA GLU A 101 -11.53 -5.99 6.01
C GLU A 101 -12.42 -6.02 7.27
N ILE A 102 -12.71 -4.84 7.84
CA ILE A 102 -13.63 -4.72 8.97
C ILE A 102 -15.05 -5.13 8.57
N ALA A 103 -15.51 -4.71 7.40
CA ALA A 103 -16.82 -5.08 6.87
C ALA A 103 -16.91 -6.60 6.62
N GLU A 104 -15.88 -7.23 6.07
CA GLU A 104 -15.78 -8.70 5.94
C GLU A 104 -15.89 -9.40 7.29
N ALA A 105 -15.13 -8.95 8.28
CA ALA A 105 -15.14 -9.52 9.64
C ALA A 105 -16.54 -9.38 10.30
N ARG A 106 -17.30 -8.35 9.94
CA ARG A 106 -18.68 -8.13 10.37
C ARG A 106 -19.71 -8.84 9.51
N VAL A 107 -19.29 -9.53 8.44
CA VAL A 107 -20.19 -10.21 7.48
C VAL A 107 -21.09 -9.21 6.74
N ASP A 108 -20.64 -7.96 6.59
CA ASP A 108 -21.29 -6.93 5.78
C ASP A 108 -20.72 -6.94 4.36
N TRP A 109 -21.14 -7.93 3.57
CA TRP A 109 -20.61 -8.16 2.23
C TRP A 109 -20.84 -6.99 1.26
N PRO A 110 -22.00 -6.30 1.25
CA PRO A 110 -22.18 -5.11 0.41
C PRO A 110 -21.21 -3.98 0.75
N ALA A 111 -21.00 -3.68 2.04
CA ALA A 111 -20.04 -2.65 2.45
C ALA A 111 -18.60 -3.06 2.10
N ALA A 112 -18.24 -4.33 2.32
CA ALA A 112 -16.91 -4.84 1.95
C ALA A 112 -16.64 -4.68 0.45
N ALA A 113 -17.60 -5.06 -0.40
CA ALA A 113 -17.49 -4.90 -1.84
C ALA A 113 -17.25 -3.44 -2.23
N GLN A 114 -18.02 -2.51 -1.66
CA GLN A 114 -17.89 -1.09 -1.94
C GLN A 114 -16.53 -0.53 -1.52
N HIS A 115 -16.03 -0.92 -0.35
CA HIS A 115 -14.75 -0.46 0.17
C HIS A 115 -13.56 -0.98 -0.67
N TYR A 116 -13.58 -2.25 -1.06
CA TYR A 116 -12.52 -2.80 -1.92
C TYR A 116 -12.52 -2.23 -3.33
N ASP A 117 -13.70 -2.00 -3.91
CA ASP A 117 -13.84 -1.33 -5.21
C ASP A 117 -13.19 0.07 -5.18
N ARG A 118 -13.51 0.88 -4.16
CA ARG A 118 -12.88 2.19 -3.97
C ARG A 118 -11.37 2.11 -3.74
N ALA A 119 -10.90 1.13 -2.97
CA ALA A 119 -9.48 0.94 -2.73
C ALA A 119 -8.72 0.64 -4.04
N ALA A 120 -9.31 -0.20 -4.90
CA ALA A 120 -8.76 -0.52 -6.23
C ALA A 120 -8.77 0.69 -7.17
N ASP A 121 -9.84 1.49 -7.17
CA ASP A 121 -9.94 2.72 -7.97
C ASP A 121 -8.91 3.78 -7.56
N LEU A 122 -8.68 3.95 -6.25
CA LEU A 122 -7.74 4.93 -5.72
C LEU A 122 -6.27 4.53 -5.92
N ASN A 123 -5.95 3.26 -5.68
CA ASN A 123 -4.59 2.74 -5.80
C ASN A 123 -4.63 1.30 -6.32
N PRO A 124 -4.61 1.09 -7.64
CA PRO A 124 -4.63 -0.25 -8.22
C PRO A 124 -3.31 -0.96 -7.93
N THR A 125 -3.40 -1.95 -7.07
CA THR A 125 -2.33 -2.87 -6.70
C THR A 125 -2.85 -4.29 -6.88
N ILE A 126 -1.95 -5.27 -6.86
CA ILE A 126 -2.35 -6.68 -6.94
C ILE A 126 -3.37 -7.00 -5.85
N ASP A 127 -3.13 -6.59 -4.60
CA ASP A 127 -3.99 -6.92 -3.47
C ASP A 127 -5.36 -6.21 -3.52
N THR A 128 -5.38 -4.93 -3.90
CA THR A 128 -6.64 -4.15 -4.01
C THR A 128 -7.50 -4.69 -5.15
N LEU A 129 -6.90 -4.96 -6.31
CA LEU A 129 -7.60 -5.49 -7.48
C LEU A 129 -8.07 -6.93 -7.28
N ASP A 130 -7.27 -7.79 -6.65
CA ASP A 130 -7.68 -9.17 -6.36
C ASP A 130 -8.87 -9.20 -5.40
N LYS A 131 -8.87 -8.38 -4.34
CA LYS A 131 -10.00 -8.28 -3.43
C LYS A 131 -11.25 -7.72 -4.10
N ALA A 132 -11.13 -6.64 -4.86
CA ALA A 132 -12.24 -6.10 -5.63
C ALA A 132 -12.79 -7.15 -6.62
N GLY A 133 -11.90 -7.81 -7.38
CA GLY A 133 -12.24 -8.87 -8.33
C GLY A 133 -12.95 -10.06 -7.67
N GLU A 134 -12.55 -10.47 -6.46
CA GLU A 134 -13.23 -11.53 -5.70
C GLU A 134 -14.68 -11.15 -5.38
N PHE A 135 -14.89 -9.94 -4.84
CA PHE A 135 -16.22 -9.48 -4.46
C PHE A 135 -17.13 -9.24 -5.67
N LEU A 136 -16.59 -8.65 -6.74
CA LEU A 136 -17.30 -8.48 -8.02
C LEU A 136 -17.74 -9.85 -8.58
N TRP A 137 -16.85 -10.84 -8.55
CA TRP A 137 -17.17 -12.21 -8.99
C TRP A 137 -18.26 -12.85 -8.11
N ARG A 138 -18.16 -12.72 -6.78
CA ARG A 138 -19.17 -13.25 -5.84
C ARG A 138 -20.54 -12.61 -6.03
N ASN A 139 -20.58 -11.35 -6.45
CA ASN A 139 -21.80 -10.60 -6.74
C ASN A 139 -22.32 -10.82 -8.17
N GLY A 140 -21.69 -11.68 -8.98
CA GLY A 140 -22.09 -11.97 -10.35
C GLY A 140 -21.71 -10.91 -11.39
N GLN A 141 -20.93 -9.90 -10.99
CA GLN A 141 -20.44 -8.83 -11.87
C GLN A 141 -19.18 -9.29 -12.61
N TYR A 142 -19.31 -10.34 -13.43
CA TYR A 142 -18.18 -11.05 -14.02
C TYR A 142 -17.36 -10.20 -14.99
N ASP A 143 -17.96 -9.25 -15.71
CA ASP A 143 -17.23 -8.35 -16.61
C ASP A 143 -16.30 -7.40 -15.84
N LEU A 144 -16.76 -6.88 -14.70
CA LEU A 144 -15.94 -6.04 -13.82
C LEU A 144 -14.85 -6.86 -13.14
N ALA A 145 -15.17 -8.09 -12.70
CA ALA A 145 -14.18 -9.00 -12.14
C ALA A 145 -13.09 -9.37 -13.16
N GLU A 146 -13.46 -9.61 -14.43
CA GLU A 146 -12.51 -9.84 -15.52
C GLU A 146 -11.59 -8.65 -15.72
N ALA A 147 -12.11 -7.42 -15.71
CA ALA A 147 -11.29 -6.21 -15.83
C ALA A 147 -10.29 -6.08 -14.65
N ALA A 148 -10.76 -6.28 -13.42
CA ALA A 148 -9.92 -6.22 -12.22
C ALA A 148 -8.79 -7.26 -12.25
N TYR A 149 -9.11 -8.52 -12.54
CA TYR A 149 -8.09 -9.58 -12.60
C TYR A 149 -7.12 -9.43 -13.78
N ASN A 150 -7.55 -8.89 -14.91
CA ASN A 150 -6.64 -8.58 -16.02
C ASN A 150 -5.63 -7.49 -15.63
N GLN A 151 -6.09 -6.42 -14.96
CA GLN A 151 -5.19 -5.39 -14.44
C GLN A 151 -4.23 -5.96 -13.39
N ALA A 152 -4.72 -6.78 -12.45
CA ALA A 152 -3.88 -7.44 -11.45
C ALA A 152 -2.80 -8.32 -12.10
N LEU A 153 -3.17 -9.08 -13.14
CA LEU A 153 -2.26 -9.93 -13.90
C LEU A 153 -1.18 -9.11 -14.64
N GLU A 154 -1.53 -7.95 -15.21
CA GLU A 154 -0.57 -7.06 -15.86
C GLU A 154 0.43 -6.46 -14.86
N ILE A 155 -0.05 -6.04 -13.68
CA ILE A 155 0.83 -5.56 -12.61
C ILE A 155 1.73 -6.69 -12.14
N ALA A 156 1.18 -7.88 -11.87
CA ALA A 156 1.94 -9.06 -11.44
C ALA A 156 3.02 -9.46 -12.46
N ARG A 157 2.73 -9.36 -13.76
CA ARG A 157 3.71 -9.61 -14.83
C ARG A 157 4.92 -8.67 -14.70
N ARG A 158 4.68 -7.39 -14.43
CA ARG A 158 5.72 -6.36 -14.36
C ARG A 158 6.49 -6.38 -13.05
N THR A 159 5.85 -6.72 -11.93
CA THR A 159 6.44 -6.58 -10.59
C THR A 159 6.94 -7.89 -9.99
N ILE A 160 6.29 -9.02 -10.27
CA ILE A 160 6.62 -10.33 -9.71
C ILE A 160 7.27 -11.25 -10.77
N GLY A 161 6.83 -11.15 -12.01
CA GLY A 161 7.28 -11.99 -13.12
C GLY A 161 6.44 -13.25 -13.32
N GLU A 162 6.50 -13.79 -14.54
CA GLU A 162 5.56 -14.83 -15.01
C GLU A 162 5.82 -16.22 -14.45
N ASP A 163 7.01 -16.48 -13.92
CA ASP A 163 7.38 -17.79 -13.37
C ASP A 163 7.00 -17.96 -11.88
N HIS A 164 6.40 -16.93 -11.27
CA HIS A 164 6.11 -16.92 -9.85
C HIS A 164 4.74 -17.56 -9.52
N PRO A 165 4.61 -18.36 -8.44
CA PRO A 165 3.33 -18.95 -8.04
C PRO A 165 2.19 -17.93 -7.82
N SER A 166 2.51 -16.70 -7.39
CA SER A 166 1.50 -15.63 -7.29
C SER A 166 0.96 -15.23 -8.66
N PHE A 167 1.80 -15.13 -9.69
CA PHE A 167 1.35 -14.89 -11.07
C PHE A 167 0.38 -15.99 -11.55
N ALA A 168 0.70 -17.25 -11.28
CA ALA A 168 -0.18 -18.38 -11.56
C ALA A 168 -1.51 -18.35 -10.79
N THR A 169 -1.55 -17.71 -9.61
CA THR A 169 -2.79 -17.53 -8.85
C THR A 169 -3.73 -16.56 -9.56
N HIS A 170 -3.23 -15.45 -10.12
CA HIS A 170 -4.05 -14.52 -10.89
C HIS A 170 -4.56 -15.14 -12.20
N LEU A 171 -3.74 -15.94 -12.89
CA LEU A 171 -4.20 -16.74 -14.04
C LEU A 171 -5.39 -17.65 -13.67
N ASN A 172 -5.28 -18.36 -12.56
CA ASN A 172 -6.36 -19.22 -12.06
C ASN A 172 -7.62 -18.43 -11.65
N ASN A 173 -7.47 -17.22 -11.10
CA ASN A 173 -8.59 -16.36 -10.75
C ASN A 173 -9.33 -15.86 -11.99
N LEU A 174 -8.61 -15.36 -13.00
CA LEU A 174 -9.16 -14.94 -14.28
C LEU A 174 -9.86 -16.11 -15.00
N ALA A 175 -9.25 -17.30 -15.03
CA ALA A 175 -9.90 -18.50 -15.54
C ALA A 175 -11.21 -18.80 -14.79
N GLY A 176 -11.24 -18.60 -13.47
CA GLY A 176 -12.45 -18.72 -12.66
C GLY A 176 -13.59 -17.80 -13.09
N VAL A 177 -13.29 -16.60 -13.61
CA VAL A 177 -14.29 -15.72 -14.23
C VAL A 177 -14.79 -16.30 -15.55
N TYR A 178 -13.90 -16.81 -16.39
CA TYR A 178 -14.27 -17.43 -17.67
C TYR A 178 -15.16 -18.67 -17.50
N LEU A 179 -14.91 -19.51 -16.49
CA LEU A 179 -15.81 -20.61 -16.16
C LEU A 179 -17.23 -20.12 -15.82
N LYS A 180 -17.37 -18.98 -15.15
CA LYS A 180 -18.69 -18.42 -14.82
C LYS A 180 -19.41 -17.77 -16.00
N LYS A 181 -18.66 -17.43 -17.04
CA LYS A 181 -19.16 -16.90 -18.31
C LYS A 181 -19.29 -17.98 -19.40
N ASP A 182 -19.12 -19.26 -19.04
CA ASP A 182 -19.09 -20.41 -19.95
C ASP A 182 -18.06 -20.30 -21.10
N ARG A 183 -17.02 -19.47 -20.91
CA ARG A 183 -15.92 -19.23 -21.86
C ARG A 183 -14.80 -20.25 -21.64
N PHE A 184 -15.12 -21.54 -21.77
CA PHE A 184 -14.19 -22.62 -21.43
C PHE A 184 -12.92 -22.65 -22.30
N SER A 185 -13.04 -22.34 -23.59
CA SER A 185 -11.91 -22.26 -24.53
C SER A 185 -10.87 -21.22 -24.13
N GLU A 186 -11.30 -20.14 -23.47
CA GLU A 186 -10.42 -19.08 -22.98
C GLU A 186 -9.84 -19.40 -21.59
N ALA A 187 -10.55 -20.19 -20.79
CA ALA A 187 -10.09 -20.61 -19.46
C ALA A 187 -8.96 -21.66 -19.53
N VAL A 188 -9.04 -22.61 -20.46
CA VAL A 188 -8.08 -23.73 -20.61
C VAL A 188 -6.63 -23.25 -20.70
N PRO A 189 -6.23 -22.35 -21.63
CA PRO A 189 -4.83 -21.95 -21.75
C PRO A 189 -4.30 -21.26 -20.48
N LEU A 190 -5.14 -20.48 -19.78
CA LEU A 190 -4.77 -19.84 -18.51
C LEU A 190 -4.51 -20.89 -17.41
N LEU A 191 -5.37 -21.91 -17.33
CA LEU A 191 -5.23 -23.00 -16.36
C LEU A 191 -4.02 -23.88 -16.66
N GLU A 192 -3.72 -24.15 -17.93
CA GLU A 192 -2.54 -24.92 -18.33
C GLU A 192 -1.25 -24.18 -17.98
N GLN A 193 -1.17 -22.88 -18.26
CA GLN A 193 -0.05 -22.06 -17.86
C GLN A 193 0.11 -22.02 -16.32
N ALA A 194 -0.98 -21.79 -15.59
CA ALA A 194 -0.97 -21.80 -14.13
C ALA A 194 -0.51 -23.15 -13.57
N LEU A 195 -0.96 -24.26 -14.16
CA LEU A 195 -0.59 -25.61 -13.74
C LEU A 195 0.90 -25.88 -13.94
N GLY A 196 1.48 -25.44 -15.05
CA GLY A 196 2.92 -25.54 -15.31
C GLY A 196 3.74 -24.85 -14.22
N ILE A 197 3.45 -23.56 -14.00
CA ILE A 197 4.14 -22.76 -12.96
C ILE A 197 3.99 -23.39 -11.57
N PHE A 198 2.77 -23.79 -11.19
CA PHE A 198 2.57 -24.40 -9.88
C PHE A 198 3.29 -25.74 -9.73
N THR A 199 3.35 -26.57 -10.77
CA THR A 199 4.02 -27.88 -10.72
C THR A 199 5.53 -27.73 -10.64
N ASP A 200 6.09 -26.71 -11.30
CA ASP A 200 7.53 -26.43 -11.28
C ASP A 200 8.00 -25.83 -9.95
N ARG A 201 7.14 -25.06 -9.27
CA ARG A 201 7.52 -24.24 -8.11
C ARG A 201 7.02 -24.78 -6.77
N LEU A 202 5.99 -25.64 -6.75
CA LEU A 202 5.35 -26.10 -5.52
C LEU A 202 5.45 -27.62 -5.35
N PRO A 203 5.45 -28.13 -4.10
CA PRO A 203 5.44 -29.56 -3.85
C PRO A 203 4.23 -30.28 -4.46
N ALA A 204 4.43 -31.52 -4.89
CA ALA A 204 3.35 -32.37 -5.35
C ALA A 204 2.22 -32.44 -4.31
N GLY A 205 0.97 -32.29 -4.77
CA GLY A 205 -0.21 -32.30 -3.91
C GLY A 205 -0.59 -30.95 -3.29
N HIS A 206 0.13 -29.87 -3.60
CA HIS A 206 -0.24 -28.51 -3.18
C HIS A 206 -1.68 -28.16 -3.59
N ARG A 207 -2.42 -27.46 -2.72
CA ARG A 207 -3.84 -27.14 -2.92
C ARG A 207 -4.11 -26.40 -4.24
N ASN A 208 -3.21 -25.49 -4.65
CA ASN A 208 -3.38 -24.75 -5.91
C ASN A 208 -3.28 -25.65 -7.14
N ILE A 209 -2.38 -26.65 -7.14
CA ILE A 209 -2.29 -27.64 -8.21
C ILE A 209 -3.63 -28.38 -8.33
N LYS A 210 -4.17 -28.87 -7.21
CA LYS A 210 -5.46 -29.59 -7.19
C LYS A 210 -6.60 -28.72 -7.73
N LYS A 211 -6.73 -27.47 -7.25
CA LYS A 211 -7.76 -26.53 -7.72
C LYS A 211 -7.69 -26.26 -9.22
N VAL A 212 -6.49 -26.06 -9.76
CA VAL A 212 -6.30 -25.81 -11.20
C VAL A 212 -6.65 -27.05 -12.00
N GLN A 213 -6.25 -28.25 -11.54
CA GLN A 213 -6.60 -29.51 -12.19
C GLN A 213 -8.12 -29.75 -12.24
N GLU A 214 -8.83 -29.50 -11.13
CA GLU A 214 -10.29 -29.62 -11.04
C GLU A 214 -11.01 -28.67 -12.02
N LYS A 215 -10.57 -27.40 -12.08
CA LYS A 215 -11.10 -26.43 -13.04
C LYS A 215 -10.80 -26.84 -14.48
N LEU A 216 -9.59 -27.30 -14.77
CA LEU A 216 -9.18 -27.73 -16.10
C LEU A 216 -9.97 -28.96 -16.57
N GLN A 217 -10.22 -29.92 -15.68
CA GLN A 217 -11.08 -31.06 -15.94
C GLN A 217 -12.51 -30.62 -16.26
N THR A 218 -13.06 -29.66 -15.49
CA THR A 218 -14.39 -29.10 -15.73
C THR A 218 -14.49 -28.45 -17.11
N CYS A 219 -13.52 -27.60 -17.48
CA CYS A 219 -13.48 -26.95 -18.79
C CYS A 219 -13.43 -27.96 -19.95
N ARG A 220 -12.55 -28.96 -19.84
CA ARG A 220 -12.39 -29.99 -20.88
C ARG A 220 -13.65 -30.84 -21.04
N ALA A 221 -14.31 -31.20 -19.95
CA ALA A 221 -15.57 -31.92 -19.99
C ALA A 221 -16.67 -31.08 -20.67
N ALA A 222 -16.77 -29.79 -20.35
CA ALA A 222 -17.76 -28.91 -20.97
C ALA A 222 -17.53 -28.73 -22.47
N LEU A 223 -16.27 -28.59 -22.91
CA LEU A 223 -15.92 -28.49 -24.32
C LEU A 223 -16.26 -29.78 -25.09
N ALA A 224 -16.02 -30.96 -24.50
CA ALA A 224 -16.33 -32.24 -25.13
C ALA A 224 -17.84 -32.54 -25.26
N VAL A 225 -18.71 -31.83 -24.52
CA VAL A 225 -20.17 -31.96 -24.63
C VAL A 225 -20.75 -30.97 -25.66
N GLY A 226 -20.01 -29.92 -26.00
CA GLY A 226 -20.40 -28.92 -27.00
C GLY A 226 -20.00 -29.25 -28.45
N GLU A 227 -19.28 -30.35 -28.66
CA GLU A 227 -18.91 -30.94 -29.97
C GLU A 227 -19.91 -32.04 -30.38
#